data_AF-A0A0D0AJH2-F1
#
_entry.id   AF-A0A0D0AJH2-F1
#
_cell.length_a   1.000
_cell.length_b   1.000
_cell.length_c   1.000
_cell.angle_alpha   90.00
_cell.angle_beta   90.00
_cell.angle_gamma   90.00
#
_symmetry.space_group_name_H-M   'P 1'
#
loop_
_entity.id
_entity.type
_entity.pdbx_description
1 polymer ?
#
loop_
_entity_poly.entity_id
_entity_poly.type
_entity_poly.pdbx_seq_one_letter_code
_entity_poly.pdbx_strand_id
1 'polypeptide(L)'
;MLVRRFEILRDIIAGLQYLHANNVIHGDFNGPNVLIHGDGTACVADFGLSLMYSEVIGASQASWTSTLKGNMRWMAPELLVSEREDGSLTRPSEQSDIFSFGGIILQVLTNKIPYYYLPNDAAIVLCIARSEKPARTRYPELPEKYWTLIEQCWSTDPRNRPSTEDADVTIRNEFYALSRSR
;
A
#
# COMPACT_ATOMS: atom_id res chain seq x y z
N MET A 1 -22.75 -3.64 -0.65
CA MET A 1 -21.45 -4.32 -0.74
C MET A 1 -20.31 -3.33 -0.95
N LEU A 2 -20.39 -2.41 -1.92
CA LEU A 2 -19.33 -1.41 -2.18
C LEU A 2 -19.15 -0.35 -1.09
N VAL A 3 -20.25 0.14 -0.48
CA VAL A 3 -20.18 1.09 0.67
C VAL A 3 -19.29 0.55 1.79
N ARG A 4 -19.44 -0.73 2.15
CA ARG A 4 -18.65 -1.36 3.22
C ARG A 4 -17.16 -1.46 2.86
N ARG A 5 -16.83 -1.67 1.59
CA ARG A 5 -15.44 -1.68 1.12
C ARG A 5 -14.80 -0.31 1.27
N PHE A 6 -15.52 0.76 0.93
CA PHE A 6 -15.03 2.13 1.14
C PHE A 6 -14.98 2.54 2.61
N GLU A 7 -15.85 1.98 3.45
CA GLU A 7 -15.76 2.14 4.91
C GLU A 7 -14.45 1.53 5.45
N ILE A 8 -14.13 0.30 5.04
CA ILE A 8 -12.85 -0.35 5.36
C ILE A 8 -11.66 0.50 4.87
N LEU A 9 -11.68 0.96 3.61
CA LEU A 9 -10.61 1.80 3.07
C LEU A 9 -10.45 3.12 3.81
N ARG A 10 -11.55 3.72 4.27
CA ARG A 10 -11.54 4.94 5.09
C ARG A 10 -10.85 4.69 6.43
N ASP A 11 -11.17 3.59 7.09
CA ASP A 11 -10.54 3.25 8.37
C ASP A 11 -9.04 2.96 8.20
N ILE A 12 -8.66 2.26 7.13
CA ILE A 12 -7.26 1.96 6.77
C ILE A 12 -6.47 3.25 6.52
N ILE A 13 -6.96 4.15 5.66
CA ILE A 13 -6.24 5.39 5.34
C ILE A 13 -6.18 6.34 6.53
N ALA A 14 -7.20 6.38 7.38
CA ALA A 14 -7.17 7.15 8.62
C ALA A 14 -6.07 6.63 9.58
N GLY A 15 -5.92 5.31 9.68
CA GLY A 15 -4.83 4.70 10.44
C GLY A 15 -3.46 5.06 9.88
N LEU A 16 -3.28 4.96 8.56
CA LEU A 16 -2.01 5.32 7.92
C LEU A 16 -1.69 6.82 8.05
N GLN A 17 -2.69 7.69 7.86
CA GLN A 17 -2.57 9.13 8.06
C GLN A 17 -2.12 9.47 9.49
N TYR A 18 -2.67 8.78 10.50
CA TYR A 18 -2.25 8.97 11.88
C TYR A 18 -0.76 8.64 12.07
N LEU A 19 -0.24 7.57 11.45
CA LEU A 19 1.17 7.22 11.52
C LEU A 19 2.04 8.32 10.88
N HIS A 20 1.72 8.72 9.65
CA HIS A 20 2.50 9.72 8.92
C HIS A 20 2.50 11.08 9.64
N ALA A 21 1.36 11.52 10.16
CA ALA A 21 1.25 12.74 10.96
C ALA A 21 2.10 12.71 12.25
N ASN A 22 2.42 11.52 12.77
CA ASN A 22 3.29 11.32 13.93
C ASN A 22 4.73 10.97 13.54
N ASN A 23 5.14 11.19 12.29
CA ASN A 23 6.46 10.87 11.78
C ASN A 23 6.81 9.38 11.95
N VAL A 24 5.84 8.51 11.69
CA VAL A 24 6.02 7.05 11.67
C VAL A 24 5.73 6.54 10.27
N ILE A 25 6.72 5.90 9.67
CA ILE A 25 6.57 5.17 8.39
C ILE A 25 6.29 3.72 8.73
N HIS A 26 5.25 3.12 8.13
CA HIS A 26 4.89 1.73 8.44
C HIS A 26 5.93 0.74 7.90
N GLY A 27 6.36 0.92 6.65
CA GLY A 27 7.50 0.21 6.05
C GLY A 27 7.24 -1.21 5.56
N ASP A 28 6.22 -1.89 6.10
CA ASP A 28 5.66 -3.15 5.57
C ASP A 28 4.13 -3.08 5.50
N PHE A 29 3.60 -2.00 4.91
CA PHE A 29 2.16 -1.86 4.78
C PHE A 29 1.61 -2.82 3.72
N ASN A 30 0.66 -3.68 4.08
CA ASN A 30 0.11 -4.70 3.19
C ASN A 30 -1.27 -5.18 3.67
N GLY A 31 -1.95 -5.99 2.84
CA GLY A 31 -3.27 -6.56 3.16
C GLY A 31 -3.31 -7.40 4.45
N PRO A 32 -2.38 -8.37 4.66
CA PRO A 32 -2.27 -9.12 5.91
C PRO A 32 -2.12 -8.25 7.18
N ASN A 33 -1.49 -7.09 7.06
CA ASN A 33 -1.28 -6.13 8.15
C ASN A 33 -2.48 -5.19 8.37
N VAL A 34 -3.63 -5.48 7.74
CA VAL A 34 -4.92 -4.86 8.05
C VAL A 34 -5.83 -5.88 8.72
N LEU A 35 -6.13 -5.66 10.00
CA LEU A 35 -7.01 -6.50 10.79
C LEU A 35 -8.44 -5.96 10.77
N ILE A 36 -9.41 -6.85 10.81
CA ILE A 36 -10.83 -6.51 10.89
C ILE A 36 -11.34 -6.92 12.27
N HIS A 37 -11.78 -5.94 13.05
CA HIS A 37 -12.34 -6.16 14.39
C HIS A 37 -13.74 -6.81 14.30
N GLY A 38 -14.31 -7.28 15.42
CA GLY A 38 -15.60 -7.99 15.45
C GLY A 38 -16.81 -7.14 15.04
N ASP A 39 -16.73 -5.82 15.21
CA ASP A 39 -17.67 -4.83 14.67
C ASP A 39 -17.39 -4.46 13.19
N GLY A 40 -16.33 -5.06 12.66
CA GLY A 40 -15.81 -4.91 11.31
C GLY A 40 -15.04 -3.62 11.04
N THR A 41 -14.68 -2.85 12.07
CA THR A 41 -13.72 -1.74 11.94
C THR A 41 -12.38 -2.27 11.45
N ALA A 42 -11.76 -1.60 10.47
CA ALA A 42 -10.43 -1.98 10.00
C ALA A 42 -9.34 -1.26 10.80
N CYS A 43 -8.30 -1.99 11.20
CA CYS A 43 -7.18 -1.45 11.96
C CYS A 43 -5.85 -1.84 11.31
N VAL A 44 -4.95 -0.86 11.21
CA VAL A 44 -3.56 -1.09 10.79
C VAL A 44 -2.80 -1.78 11.93
N ALA A 45 -2.04 -2.82 11.60
CA ALA A 45 -1.33 -3.66 12.55
C ALA A 45 0.08 -4.01 12.05
N ASP A 46 0.84 -4.71 12.92
CA ASP A 46 2.22 -5.16 12.69
C ASP A 46 3.22 -4.02 12.38
N PHE A 47 3.66 -3.39 13.46
CA PHE A 47 4.65 -2.31 13.44
C PHE A 47 6.09 -2.83 13.58
N GLY A 48 6.33 -4.14 13.37
CA GLY A 48 7.66 -4.74 13.57
C GLY A 48 8.75 -4.17 12.66
N LEU A 49 8.35 -3.51 11.58
CA LEU A 49 9.23 -2.83 10.62
C LEU A 49 8.94 -1.33 10.53
N SER A 50 8.13 -0.78 11.45
CA SER A 50 7.87 0.65 11.47
C SER A 50 9.11 1.42 11.91
N LEU A 51 9.33 2.55 11.25
CA LEU A 51 10.46 3.44 11.52
C LEU A 51 9.94 4.79 11.99
N MET A 52 10.45 5.25 13.14
CA MET A 52 10.41 6.68 13.43
C MET A 52 11.46 7.41 12.59
N TYR A 53 11.18 8.64 12.15
CA TYR A 53 12.14 9.45 11.38
C TYR A 53 13.51 9.60 12.07
N SER A 54 13.59 9.50 13.40
CA SER A 54 14.83 9.50 14.18
C SER A 54 15.63 8.19 14.08
N GLU A 55 14.96 7.05 13.93
CA GLU A 55 15.55 5.70 13.85
C GLU A 55 15.97 5.31 12.43
N VAL A 56 15.48 6.06 11.43
CA VAL A 56 15.95 6.00 10.04
C VAL A 56 17.48 5.97 10.01
N ILE A 57 18.19 6.70 10.87
CA ILE A 57 19.65 6.79 10.89
C ILE A 57 20.36 5.49 11.38
N GLY A 58 19.68 4.59 12.11
CA GLY A 58 20.33 3.47 12.83
C GLY A 58 19.84 2.04 12.55
N ALA A 59 18.79 1.82 11.75
CA ALA A 59 18.23 0.48 11.54
C ALA A 59 19.11 -0.44 10.65
N SER A 60 19.34 -1.69 11.09
CA SER A 60 20.20 -2.68 10.42
C SER A 60 19.48 -3.47 9.30
N GLN A 61 20.22 -3.83 8.23
CA GLN A 61 19.74 -4.60 7.05
C GLN A 61 19.04 -5.94 7.36
N ALA A 62 19.33 -6.57 8.51
CA ALA A 62 18.87 -7.92 8.84
C ALA A 62 17.35 -8.03 9.05
N SER A 63 16.68 -6.96 9.50
CA SER A 63 15.22 -6.97 9.72
C SER A 63 14.41 -6.91 8.41
N TRP A 64 15.00 -6.38 7.33
CA TRP A 64 14.31 -6.12 6.06
C TRP A 64 14.33 -7.32 5.10
N THR A 65 15.31 -8.21 5.25
CA THR A 65 15.46 -9.39 4.40
C THR A 65 14.51 -10.53 4.77
N SER A 66 14.01 -10.58 6.01
CA SER A 66 12.97 -11.54 6.42
C SER A 66 11.59 -11.27 5.81
N THR A 67 11.33 -10.04 5.35
CA THR A 67 10.08 -9.59 4.70
C THR A 67 9.91 -10.12 3.28
N LEU A 68 10.95 -10.74 2.70
CA LEU A 68 10.95 -11.25 1.33
C LEU A 68 10.01 -12.46 1.09
N LYS A 69 9.49 -13.10 2.14
CA LYS A 69 8.50 -14.18 2.00
C LYS A 69 7.07 -13.64 2.16
N GLY A 70 6.36 -13.51 1.03
CA GLY A 70 4.90 -13.30 1.00
C GLY A 70 4.39 -11.85 0.88
N ASN A 71 5.11 -10.85 1.42
CA ASN A 71 4.61 -9.46 1.49
C ASN A 71 5.01 -8.57 0.30
N MET A 72 5.87 -9.07 -0.60
CA MET A 72 6.39 -8.30 -1.75
C MET A 72 5.31 -7.77 -2.70
N ARG A 73 4.11 -8.35 -2.72
CA ARG A 73 3.04 -7.99 -3.69
C ARG A 73 2.55 -6.56 -3.55
N TRP A 74 2.67 -5.97 -2.37
CA TRP A 74 2.31 -4.58 -2.09
C TRP A 74 3.52 -3.65 -2.12
N MET A 75 4.73 -4.19 -2.14
CA MET A 75 5.96 -3.43 -1.98
C MET A 75 6.20 -2.49 -3.17
N ALA A 76 6.60 -1.26 -2.84
CA ALA A 76 7.02 -0.27 -3.82
C ALA A 76 8.31 -0.71 -4.54
N PRO A 77 8.42 -0.53 -5.86
CA PRO A 77 9.54 -1.07 -6.64
C PRO A 77 10.90 -0.47 -6.24
N GLU A 78 10.92 0.77 -5.75
CA GLU A 78 12.16 1.39 -5.25
C GLU A 78 12.76 0.63 -4.05
N LEU A 79 11.94 -0.04 -3.24
CA LEU A 79 12.40 -0.78 -2.05
C LEU A 79 13.09 -2.10 -2.37
N LEU A 80 13.04 -2.58 -3.63
CA LEU A 80 13.77 -3.77 -4.04
C LEU A 80 15.29 -3.55 -4.11
N VAL A 81 15.72 -2.31 -4.33
CA VAL A 81 17.13 -1.97 -4.49
C VAL A 81 17.70 -1.66 -3.11
N SER A 82 18.54 -2.54 -2.57
CA SER A 82 19.08 -2.39 -1.21
C SER A 82 20.08 -1.24 -1.07
N GLU A 83 20.79 -0.89 -2.14
CA GLU A 83 21.82 0.17 -2.16
C GLU A 83 21.61 1.12 -3.34
N ARG A 84 21.59 2.41 -3.05
CA ARG A 84 21.58 3.48 -4.05
C ARG A 84 22.98 3.70 -4.62
N GLU A 85 23.06 4.38 -5.75
CA GLU A 85 24.33 4.69 -6.44
C GLU A 85 25.33 5.45 -5.56
N ASP A 86 24.85 6.19 -4.56
CA ASP A 86 25.66 6.93 -3.59
C ASP A 86 26.10 6.10 -2.38
N GLY A 87 25.82 4.79 -2.38
CA GLY A 87 26.11 3.88 -1.27
C GLY A 87 25.15 4.00 -0.08
N SER A 88 24.12 4.85 -0.17
CA SER A 88 23.08 4.93 0.85
C SER A 88 22.08 3.78 0.70
N LEU A 89 21.50 3.34 1.82
CA LEU A 89 20.47 2.31 1.81
C LEU A 89 19.15 2.90 1.32
N THR A 90 18.42 2.17 0.48
CA THR A 90 17.03 2.52 0.22
C THR A 90 16.20 2.23 1.47
N ARG A 91 15.36 3.19 1.85
CA ARG A 91 14.55 3.12 3.06
C ARG A 91 13.08 3.32 2.73
N PRO A 92 12.17 2.71 3.50
CA PRO A 92 10.77 3.05 3.41
C PRO A 92 10.54 4.54 3.61
N SER A 93 9.53 5.05 2.93
CA SER A 93 9.01 6.40 3.06
C SER A 93 7.48 6.39 3.09
N GLU A 94 6.89 7.52 3.45
CA GLU A 94 5.44 7.71 3.35
C GLU A 94 4.91 7.39 1.94
N GLN A 95 5.67 7.75 0.91
CA GLN A 95 5.31 7.48 -0.48
C GLN A 95 5.35 5.97 -0.80
N SER A 96 6.22 5.20 -0.14
CA SER A 96 6.23 3.75 -0.29
C SER A 96 5.03 3.09 0.39
N ASP A 97 4.58 3.60 1.55
CA ASP A 97 3.34 3.15 2.19
C ASP A 97 2.12 3.47 1.31
N ILE A 98 2.10 4.62 0.63
CA ILE A 98 1.03 4.98 -0.32
C ILE A 98 0.99 4.02 -1.53
N PHE A 99 2.15 3.58 -2.02
CA PHE A 99 2.17 2.56 -3.08
C PHE A 99 1.52 1.26 -2.60
N SER A 100 1.88 0.81 -1.40
CA SER A 100 1.27 -0.33 -0.73
C SER A 100 -0.24 -0.15 -0.56
N PHE A 101 -0.67 1.04 -0.15
CA PHE A 101 -2.09 1.38 -0.03
C PHE A 101 -2.84 1.19 -1.36
N GLY A 102 -2.25 1.56 -2.50
CA GLY A 102 -2.80 1.27 -3.83
C GLY A 102 -3.08 -0.23 -4.06
N GLY A 103 -2.16 -1.10 -3.61
CA GLY A 103 -2.35 -2.55 -3.64
C GLY A 103 -3.46 -3.05 -2.69
N ILE A 104 -3.64 -2.39 -1.55
CA ILE A 104 -4.72 -2.68 -0.60
C ILE A 104 -6.08 -2.24 -1.16
N ILE A 105 -6.16 -1.06 -1.80
CA ILE A 105 -7.37 -0.61 -2.52
C ILE A 105 -7.77 -1.66 -3.56
N LEU A 106 -6.82 -2.11 -4.39
CA LEU A 106 -7.06 -3.17 -5.36
C LEU A 106 -7.65 -4.42 -4.69
N GLN A 107 -7.02 -4.90 -3.61
CA GLN A 107 -7.44 -6.09 -2.90
C GLN A 107 -8.84 -5.97 -2.30
N VAL A 108 -9.13 -4.87 -1.61
CA VAL A 108 -10.42 -4.62 -0.96
C VAL A 108 -11.53 -4.50 -2.01
N LEU A 109 -11.27 -3.84 -3.14
CA LEU A 109 -12.27 -3.61 -4.18
C LEU A 109 -12.49 -4.80 -5.12
N THR A 110 -11.56 -5.76 -5.21
CA THR A 110 -11.68 -6.91 -6.11
C THR A 110 -11.76 -8.26 -5.41
N ASN A 111 -11.47 -8.31 -4.10
CA ASN A 111 -11.17 -9.54 -3.34
C ASN A 111 -9.99 -10.36 -3.91
N LYS A 112 -9.13 -9.76 -4.76
CA LYS A 112 -7.96 -10.41 -5.34
C LYS A 112 -6.70 -9.69 -4.90
N ILE A 113 -5.72 -10.42 -4.39
CA ILE A 113 -4.42 -9.83 -4.04
C ILE A 113 -3.70 -9.31 -5.31
N PRO A 114 -2.80 -8.31 -5.18
CA PRO A 114 -1.95 -7.89 -6.29
C PRO A 114 -1.20 -9.10 -6.88
N TYR A 115 -1.12 -9.12 -8.21
CA TYR A 115 -0.47 -10.18 -8.98
C TYR A 115 -1.02 -11.60 -8.72
N TYR A 116 -2.30 -11.77 -8.37
CA TYR A 116 -2.89 -13.10 -8.09
C TYR A 116 -2.73 -14.13 -9.24
N TYR A 117 -2.48 -13.65 -10.45
CA TYR A 117 -2.32 -14.44 -11.66
C TYR A 117 -0.88 -14.91 -11.93
N LEU A 118 0.10 -14.42 -11.16
CA LEU A 118 1.48 -14.88 -11.28
C LEU A 118 1.69 -16.17 -10.48
N PRO A 119 2.45 -17.13 -11.02
CA PRO A 119 2.46 -18.51 -10.51
C PRO A 119 3.22 -18.67 -9.19
N ASN A 120 4.16 -17.78 -8.87
CA ASN A 120 5.00 -17.86 -7.68
C ASN A 120 5.64 -16.50 -7.34
N ASP A 121 6.23 -16.43 -6.15
CA ASP A 121 6.88 -15.23 -5.62
C ASP A 121 8.08 -14.78 -6.48
N ALA A 122 8.84 -15.70 -7.08
CA ALA A 122 9.97 -15.32 -7.95
C ALA A 122 9.51 -14.54 -9.19
N ALA A 123 8.38 -14.92 -9.79
CA ALA A 123 7.78 -14.17 -10.90
C ALA A 123 7.33 -12.76 -10.45
N ILE A 124 6.85 -12.62 -9.22
CA ILE A 124 6.42 -11.34 -8.66
C ILE A 124 7.62 -10.44 -8.42
N VAL A 125 8.70 -10.94 -7.78
CA VAL A 125 9.96 -10.20 -7.63
C VAL A 125 10.46 -9.70 -8.97
N LEU A 126 10.46 -10.55 -10.00
CA LEU A 126 10.92 -10.17 -11.33
C LEU A 126 10.05 -9.07 -11.96
N CYS A 127 8.73 -9.14 -11.83
CA CYS A 127 7.82 -8.09 -12.30
C CYS A 127 8.08 -6.76 -11.58
N ILE A 128 8.16 -6.78 -10.25
CA ILE A 128 8.40 -5.57 -9.45
C ILE A 128 9.79 -4.98 -9.77
N ALA A 129 10.82 -5.82 -9.95
CA ALA A 129 12.16 -5.36 -10.34
C ALA A 129 12.18 -4.67 -11.71
N ARG A 130 11.25 -5.02 -12.59
CA ARG A 130 11.01 -4.36 -13.88
C ARG A 130 10.08 -3.15 -13.78
N SER A 131 9.67 -2.78 -12.57
CA SER A 131 8.65 -1.76 -12.30
C SER A 131 7.30 -2.04 -12.98
N GLU A 132 7.02 -3.31 -13.26
CA GLU A 132 5.72 -3.76 -13.79
C GLU A 132 4.70 -3.81 -12.65
N LYS A 133 3.51 -3.25 -12.89
CA LYS A 133 2.40 -3.17 -11.94
C LYS A 133 1.37 -4.26 -12.24
N PRO A 134 0.40 -4.55 -11.35
CA PRO A 134 -0.69 -5.45 -11.67
C PRO A 134 -1.40 -5.03 -12.96
N ALA A 135 -1.59 -5.96 -13.89
CA ALA A 135 -2.19 -5.67 -15.19
C ALA A 135 -3.70 -5.45 -15.06
N ARG A 136 -4.20 -4.29 -15.48
CA ARG A 136 -5.62 -3.93 -15.41
C ARG A 136 -6.54 -4.97 -16.04
N THR A 137 -6.13 -5.56 -17.16
CA THR A 137 -6.89 -6.59 -17.88
C THR A 137 -7.17 -7.84 -17.03
N ARG A 138 -6.48 -8.00 -15.88
CA ARG A 138 -6.69 -9.08 -14.91
C ARG A 138 -7.69 -8.74 -13.81
N TYR A 139 -8.18 -7.50 -13.75
CA TYR A 139 -9.18 -7.00 -12.81
C TYR A 139 -10.34 -6.28 -13.53
N PRO A 140 -11.02 -6.93 -14.51
CA PRO A 140 -12.05 -6.29 -15.33
C PRO A 140 -13.28 -5.84 -14.52
N GLU A 141 -13.49 -6.38 -13.32
CA GLU A 141 -14.58 -6.01 -12.43
C GLU A 141 -14.42 -4.62 -11.79
N LEU A 142 -13.22 -4.03 -11.84
CA LEU A 142 -12.94 -2.76 -11.19
C LEU A 142 -13.26 -1.58 -12.15
N PRO A 143 -14.21 -0.69 -11.79
CA PRO A 143 -14.48 0.52 -12.55
C PRO A 143 -13.23 1.39 -12.80
N GLU A 144 -13.18 2.03 -13.97
CA GLU A 144 -12.11 2.96 -14.39
C GLU A 144 -11.72 3.94 -13.28
N LYS A 145 -12.71 4.61 -12.68
CA LYS A 145 -12.47 5.63 -11.66
C LYS A 145 -11.66 5.12 -10.46
N TYR A 146 -11.84 3.86 -10.06
CA TYR A 146 -11.09 3.28 -8.95
C TYR A 146 -9.72 2.78 -9.40
N TRP A 147 -9.60 2.35 -10.65
CA TRP A 147 -8.30 2.04 -11.24
C TRP A 147 -7.41 3.29 -11.32
N THR A 148 -7.95 4.43 -11.74
CA THR A 148 -7.22 5.70 -11.78
C THR A 148 -6.68 6.09 -10.40
N LEU A 149 -7.46 5.91 -9.32
CA LEU A 149 -7.01 6.15 -7.95
C LEU A 149 -5.82 5.24 -7.57
N ILE A 150 -5.89 3.96 -7.93
CA ILE A 150 -4.81 3.00 -7.70
C ILE A 150 -3.56 3.39 -8.51
N GLU A 151 -3.71 3.81 -9.76
CA GLU A 151 -2.59 4.24 -10.60
C GLU A 151 -1.88 5.48 -10.07
N GLN A 152 -2.61 6.43 -9.48
CA GLN A 152 -2.02 7.58 -8.79
C GLN A 152 -1.13 7.13 -7.63
N CYS A 153 -1.61 6.19 -6.81
CA CYS A 153 -0.83 5.57 -5.73
C CYS A 153 0.42 4.83 -6.26
N TRP A 154 0.33 4.26 -7.46
CA TRP A 154 1.44 3.59 -8.13
C TRP A 154 2.26 4.49 -9.04
N SER A 155 2.24 5.81 -8.87
CA SER A 155 3.10 6.70 -9.68
C SER A 155 4.56 6.26 -9.62
N THR A 156 5.21 6.22 -10.80
CA THR A 156 6.59 5.73 -10.95
C THR A 156 7.57 6.60 -10.16
N ASP A 157 7.40 7.92 -10.22
CA ASP A 157 8.07 8.83 -9.31
C ASP A 157 7.30 8.86 -7.98
N PRO A 158 7.92 8.45 -6.84
CA PRO A 158 7.26 8.44 -5.55
C PRO A 158 6.69 9.81 -5.16
N ARG A 159 7.30 10.90 -5.60
CA ARG A 159 6.87 12.28 -5.28
C ARG A 159 5.54 12.67 -5.94
N ASN A 160 5.13 11.94 -6.97
CA ASN A 160 3.86 12.15 -7.67
C ASN A 160 2.72 11.32 -7.05
N ARG A 161 3.02 10.45 -6.08
CA ARG A 161 1.99 9.71 -5.34
C ARG A 161 1.26 10.67 -4.40
N PRO A 162 -0.05 10.49 -4.17
CA PRO A 162 -0.80 11.35 -3.26
C PRO A 162 -0.25 11.25 -1.83
N SER A 163 -0.44 12.30 -1.04
CA SER A 163 -0.26 12.23 0.41
C SER A 163 -1.37 11.37 1.05
N THR A 164 -1.20 10.99 2.32
CA THR A 164 -2.28 10.36 3.09
C THR A 164 -3.52 11.23 3.18
N GLU A 165 -3.35 12.55 3.25
CA GLU A 165 -4.41 13.55 3.28
C GLU A 165 -5.21 13.53 1.97
N ASP A 166 -4.52 13.57 0.83
CA ASP A 166 -5.16 13.59 -0.50
C ASP A 166 -5.88 12.27 -0.78
N ALA A 167 -5.27 11.15 -0.37
CA ALA A 167 -5.88 9.83 -0.46
C ALA A 167 -7.12 9.72 0.46
N ASP A 168 -7.05 10.18 1.71
CA ASP A 168 -8.17 10.19 2.65
C ASP A 168 -9.35 11.02 2.12
N VAL A 169 -9.08 12.23 1.60
CA VAL A 169 -10.11 13.08 0.97
C VAL A 169 -10.80 12.33 -0.17
N THR A 170 -10.04 11.67 -1.03
CA THR A 170 -10.59 10.93 -2.17
C THR A 170 -11.47 9.75 -1.71
N ILE A 171 -10.99 8.96 -0.74
CA ILE A 171 -11.72 7.82 -0.19
C ILE A 171 -13.00 8.27 0.53
N ARG A 172 -12.94 9.33 1.34
CA ARG A 172 -14.10 9.88 2.06
C ARG A 172 -15.15 10.42 1.10
N ASN A 173 -14.73 11.17 0.08
CA ASN A 173 -15.65 11.72 -0.92
C ASN A 173 -16.45 10.61 -1.62
N GLU A 174 -15.78 9.53 -2.01
CA GLU A 174 -16.44 8.37 -2.62
C GLU A 174 -17.33 7.62 -1.62
N PHE A 175 -16.89 7.43 -0.37
CA PHE A 175 -17.72 6.84 0.69
C PHE A 175 -19.04 7.60 0.90
N TYR A 176 -18.98 8.94 0.99
CA TYR A 176 -20.16 9.79 1.17
C TYR A 176 -21.03 9.83 -0.09
N ALA A 177 -20.44 9.78 -1.29
CA ALA A 177 -21.20 9.67 -2.53
C ALA A 177 -22.01 8.37 -2.56
N LEU A 178 -21.36 7.23 -2.28
CA LEU A 178 -22.01 5.92 -2.26
C LEU A 178 -23.07 5.78 -1.15
N SER A 179 -22.86 6.45 -0.02
CA SER A 179 -23.79 6.41 1.11
C SER A 179 -25.07 7.23 0.86
N ARG A 180 -24.99 8.29 0.04
CA ARG A 180 -26.14 9.13 -0.36
C ARG A 180 -26.98 8.54 -1.49
N SER A 181 -26.42 7.60 -2.25
CA SER A 181 -27.14 6.91 -3.35
C SER A 181 -27.93 5.68 -2.89
N ARG A 182 -28.09 5.49 -1.57
CA ARG A 182 -28.95 4.48 -0.96
C ARG A 182 -30.28 5.09 -0.55
#